data_AF-A0A662YP04-F1
#
_entry.id   AF-A0A662YP04-F1
#
_cell.length_a   1.000
_cell.length_b   1.000
_cell.length_c   1.000
_cell.angle_alpha   90.00
_cell.angle_beta   90.00
_cell.angle_gamma   90.00
#
_symmetry.space_group_name_H-M   'P 1'
#
loop_
_entity.id
_entity.type
_entity.pdbx_description
1 polymer ?
#
loop_
_entity_poly.entity_id
_entity_poly.type
_entity_poly.pdbx_seq_one_letter_code
_entity_poly.pdbx_strand_id
1 'polypeptide(L)'
;MIGNSEFKQIYKGSARSFQVSGLQLNCEHRFRACAIRQCQNPEGPQDLIGPYSATVTFSSQKTELPSTTHKNTVEVSRTKRTLSDEQCAAVILVLFAIISILIAFVIQYFVIK
;
A
#
# COMPACT_ATOMS: atom_id res chain seq x y z
N MET A 1 6.30 -10.25 -20.16
CA MET A 1 6.92 -10.61 -18.87
C MET A 1 7.02 -9.34 -18.04
N ILE A 2 5.92 -8.96 -17.38
CA ILE A 2 5.77 -7.66 -16.72
C ILE A 2 6.41 -7.71 -15.31
N GLY A 3 7.29 -6.74 -15.01
CA GLY A 3 7.40 -6.16 -13.67
C GLY A 3 8.22 -6.90 -12.61
N ASN A 4 9.46 -7.32 -12.89
CA ASN A 4 10.45 -7.57 -11.82
C ASN A 4 11.42 -6.39 -11.60
N SER A 5 11.31 -5.29 -12.37
CA SER A 5 12.14 -4.10 -12.17
C SER A 5 11.80 -3.30 -10.90
N GLU A 6 10.63 -3.55 -10.28
CA GLU A 6 10.15 -2.80 -9.11
C GLU A 6 10.63 -3.35 -7.76
N PHE A 7 11.15 -4.58 -7.70
CA PHE A 7 11.52 -5.23 -6.43
C PHE A 7 12.99 -5.59 -6.40
N LYS A 8 13.67 -5.21 -5.31
CA LYS A 8 15.07 -5.58 -5.03
C LYS A 8 15.12 -6.75 -4.06
N GLN A 9 15.93 -7.78 -4.36
CA GLN A 9 16.22 -8.84 -3.41
C GLN A 9 17.08 -8.28 -2.26
N ILE A 10 16.55 -8.34 -1.04
CA ILE A 10 17.24 -7.89 0.18
C ILE A 10 17.69 -9.03 1.08
N TYR A 11 17.17 -10.24 0.87
CA TYR A 11 17.52 -11.44 1.62
C TYR A 11 17.35 -12.69 0.76
N LYS A 12 18.30 -13.63 0.88
CA LYS A 12 18.20 -15.00 0.36
C LYS A 12 18.96 -15.91 1.33
N GLY A 13 18.28 -16.93 1.86
CA GLY A 13 18.86 -17.85 2.82
C GLY A 13 17.82 -18.82 3.35
N SER A 14 18.24 -19.69 4.27
CA SER A 14 17.40 -20.73 4.87
C SER A 14 16.57 -20.24 6.06
N ALA A 15 16.81 -19.03 6.56
CA ALA A 15 16.05 -18.52 7.71
C ALA A 15 14.61 -18.16 7.30
N ARG A 16 13.67 -18.44 8.19
CA ARG A 16 12.24 -18.16 8.00
C ARG A 16 11.87 -16.70 8.31
N SER A 17 12.79 -15.93 8.89
CA SER A 17 12.59 -14.54 9.29
C SER A 17 13.83 -13.72 9.00
N PHE A 18 13.64 -12.48 8.56
CA PHE A 18 14.70 -11.53 8.30
C PHE A 18 14.25 -10.15 8.79
N GLN A 19 15.12 -9.44 9.52
CA GLN A 19 14.85 -8.09 9.99
C GLN A 19 15.54 -7.07 9.09
N VAL A 20 14.76 -6.10 8.60
CA VAL A 20 15.23 -5.03 7.73
C VAL A 20 15.39 -3.77 8.56
N SER A 21 16.59 -3.19 8.55
CA SER A 21 16.90 -1.93 9.23
C SER A 21 17.13 -0.81 8.22
N GLY A 22 17.03 0.45 8.66
CA GLY A 22 17.35 1.61 7.82
C GLY A 22 16.33 1.89 6.70
N LEU A 23 15.08 1.49 6.89
CA LEU A 23 13.99 1.86 5.97
C LEU A 23 13.77 3.37 6.01
N GLN A 24 13.52 3.97 4.84
CA GLN A 24 13.24 5.39 4.73
C GLN A 24 11.99 5.76 5.54
N LEU A 25 12.06 6.82 6.33
CA LEU A 25 10.92 7.30 7.09
C LEU A 25 9.89 7.95 6.16
N ASN A 26 8.62 7.84 6.51
CA ASN A 26 7.49 8.40 5.74
C ASN A 26 7.37 7.87 4.30
N CYS A 27 8.05 6.76 3.98
CA CYS A 27 7.92 6.07 2.71
C CYS A 27 7.15 4.77 2.87
N GLU A 28 6.43 4.41 1.81
CA GLU A 28 5.77 3.12 1.69
C GLU A 28 6.77 2.07 1.17
N HIS A 29 6.89 0.96 1.89
CA HIS A 29 7.74 -0.16 1.52
C HIS A 29 6.88 -1.38 1.24
N ARG A 30 7.20 -2.10 0.16
CA ARG A 30 6.47 -3.27 -0.29
C ARG A 30 7.36 -4.50 -0.20
N PHE A 31 6.91 -5.50 0.56
CA PHE A 31 7.64 -6.74 0.79
C PHE A 31 6.88 -7.93 0.20
N ARG A 32 7.64 -8.88 -0.36
CA ARG A 32 7.13 -10.17 -0.82
C ARG A 32 8.23 -11.21 -0.64
N ALA A 33 7.85 -12.45 -0.41
CA ALA A 33 8.78 -13.57 -0.26
C ALA A 33 8.41 -14.71 -1.22
N CYS A 34 9.38 -15.54 -1.57
CA CYS A 34 9.14 -16.79 -2.30
C CYS A 34 9.99 -17.90 -1.66
N ALA A 35 9.55 -19.14 -1.84
CA ALA A 35 10.36 -20.30 -1.49
C ALA A 35 11.29 -20.64 -2.65
N ILE A 36 12.53 -21.03 -2.34
CA ILE A 36 13.49 -21.52 -3.33
C ILE A 36 13.80 -22.96 -2.97
N ARG A 37 13.58 -23.89 -3.91
CA ARG A 37 13.98 -25.28 -3.76
C ARG A 37 15.36 -25.47 -4.39
N GLN A 38 16.28 -26.01 -3.61
CA GLN A 38 17.58 -26.45 -4.12
C GLN A 38 17.42 -27.87 -4.67
N CYS A 39 17.49 -28.02 -5.99
CA CYS A 39 17.46 -29.30 -6.67
C CYS A 39 18.90 -29.73 -6.97
N GLN A 40 19.22 -31.00 -6.76
CA GLN A 40 20.46 -31.58 -7.28
C GLN A 40 20.16 -32.17 -8.65
N ASN A 41 20.60 -31.50 -9.71
CA ASN A 41 20.52 -32.03 -11.06
C ASN A 41 21.85 -32.72 -11.42
N PRO A 42 21.86 -33.61 -12.43
CA PRO A 42 23.09 -34.24 -12.91
C PRO A 42 24.17 -33.24 -13.34
N GLU A 43 23.76 -32.05 -13.76
CA GLU A 43 24.65 -30.96 -14.21
C GLU A 43 25.03 -29.96 -13.10
N GLY A 44 24.56 -30.21 -11.86
CA GLY A 44 24.89 -29.41 -10.68
C GLY A 44 23.66 -28.92 -9.88
N PRO A 45 23.90 -28.22 -8.75
CA PRO A 45 22.83 -27.62 -7.96
C PRO A 45 22.08 -26.55 -8.76
N GLN A 46 20.76 -26.65 -8.81
CA GLN A 46 19.86 -25.71 -9.47
C GLN A 46 18.85 -25.16 -8.47
N ASP A 47 18.74 -23.83 -8.42
CA ASP A 47 17.69 -23.16 -7.67
C ASP A 47 16.41 -23.08 -8.49
N LEU A 48 15.33 -23.62 -7.94
CA LEU A 48 13.98 -23.49 -8.48
C LEU A 48 13.19 -22.49 -7.62
N ILE A 49 12.90 -21.33 -8.20
CA ILE A 49 12.19 -20.24 -7.52
C ILE A 49 10.69 -20.46 -7.65
N GLY A 50 10.00 -20.57 -6.51
CA GLY A 50 8.56 -20.68 -6.45
C GLY A 50 7.83 -19.34 -6.68
N PRO A 51 6.49 -19.35 -6.70
CA PRO A 51 5.72 -18.12 -6.81
C PRO A 51 5.97 -17.19 -5.62
N TYR A 52 5.92 -15.88 -5.86
CA TYR A 52 5.96 -14.89 -4.80
C TYR A 52 4.63 -14.85 -4.04
N SER A 53 4.71 -14.59 -2.74
CA SER A 53 3.58 -14.29 -1.88
C SER A 53 2.85 -13.02 -2.34
N ALA A 54 1.64 -12.81 -1.80
CA ALA A 54 1.02 -11.50 -1.82
C ALA A 54 2.00 -10.43 -1.26
N THR A 55 1.95 -9.24 -1.85
CA THR A 55 2.79 -8.13 -1.41
C THR A 55 2.20 -7.51 -0.15
N VAL A 56 3.01 -7.37 0.88
CA VAL A 56 2.66 -6.70 2.14
C VAL A 56 3.26 -5.30 2.13
N THR A 57 2.44 -4.29 2.40
CA THR A 57 2.86 -2.90 2.50
C THR A 57 3.17 -2.54 3.95
N PHE A 58 4.28 -1.83 4.17
CA PHE A 58 4.67 -1.24 5.45
C PHE A 58 4.91 0.26 5.29
N SER A 59 4.29 1.07 6.15
CA SER A 59 4.55 2.52 6.24
C SER A 59 5.32 2.81 7.53
N SER A 60 6.54 3.34 7.42
CA SER A 60 7.30 3.81 8.59
C SER A 60 6.79 5.20 8.99
N GLN A 61 5.79 5.27 9.88
CA GLN A 61 5.31 6.54 10.42
C GLN A 61 6.13 6.91 11.67
N LYS A 62 6.69 8.13 11.71
CA LYS A 62 7.28 8.69 12.92
C LYS A 62 6.18 8.75 14.00
N THR A 63 6.26 7.87 15.00
CA THR A 63 5.39 7.94 16.18
C THR A 63 5.94 9.03 17.08
N GLU A 64 5.33 10.21 17.07
CA GLU A 64 5.48 11.14 18.19
C GLU A 64 4.59 10.61 19.34
N LEU A 65 5.22 10.21 20.45
CA LEU A 65 4.54 9.69 21.64
C LEU A 65 3.70 10.79 22.32
N PRO A 66 2.55 10.45 22.94
CA PRO A 66 2.63 9.96 24.32
C PRO A 66 1.65 8.83 24.70
N SER A 67 2.15 8.00 25.62
CA SER A 67 1.47 7.18 26.65
C SER A 67 0.35 6.20 26.28
N THR A 68 0.63 4.95 26.68
CA THR A 68 -0.25 3.94 27.28
C THR A 68 -1.19 3.08 26.40
N THR A 69 -0.95 1.78 26.58
CA THR A 69 -1.91 0.65 26.52
C THR A 69 -1.96 -0.16 25.23
N HIS A 70 -1.39 -1.36 25.34
CA HIS A 70 -1.52 -2.50 24.47
C HIS A 70 -2.97 -2.73 24.01
N LYS A 71 -3.16 -2.97 22.71
CA LYS A 71 -3.84 -4.16 22.16
C LYS A 71 -3.89 -4.13 20.63
N ASN A 72 -3.38 -5.22 20.03
CA ASN A 72 -3.69 -5.78 18.72
C ASN A 72 -4.27 -4.80 17.68
N THR A 73 -3.41 -4.19 16.87
CA THR A 73 -3.84 -3.23 15.85
C THR A 73 -2.99 -3.39 14.59
N VAL A 74 -3.27 -4.44 13.81
CA VAL A 74 -2.82 -4.52 12.40
C VAL A 74 -3.97 -4.21 11.43
N GLU A 75 -5.22 -4.35 11.88
CA GLU A 75 -6.43 -4.03 11.10
C GLU A 75 -6.84 -2.54 11.18
N VAL A 76 -6.59 -1.83 12.28
CA VAL A 76 -7.14 -0.48 12.49
C VAL A 76 -6.45 0.60 11.65
N SER A 77 -5.19 0.40 11.22
CA SER A 77 -4.48 1.42 10.44
C SER A 77 -4.96 1.51 8.99
N ARG A 78 -5.36 0.37 8.40
CA ARG A 78 -5.90 0.29 7.03
C ARG A 78 -7.26 0.97 6.96
N THR A 79 -8.14 0.70 7.91
CA THR A 79 -9.48 1.32 8.00
C THR A 79 -9.39 2.83 8.24
N LYS A 80 -8.45 3.30 9.07
CA LYS A 80 -8.30 4.73 9.35
C LYS A 80 -7.90 5.56 8.12
N ARG A 81 -7.08 5.03 7.21
CA ARG A 81 -6.72 5.72 5.95
C ARG A 81 -7.81 5.64 4.89
N THR A 82 -8.45 4.49 4.70
CA THR A 82 -9.56 4.36 3.73
C THR A 82 -10.71 5.29 4.09
N LEU A 83 -11.00 5.48 5.38
CA LEU A 83 -11.99 6.45 5.83
C LEU A 83 -11.59 7.89 5.45
N SER A 84 -10.32 8.28 5.55
CA SER A 84 -9.86 9.64 5.20
C SER A 84 -10.02 9.95 3.70
N ASP A 85 -9.71 8.99 2.84
CA ASP A 85 -9.81 9.18 1.39
C ASP A 85 -11.27 9.23 0.92
N GLU A 86 -12.13 8.39 1.49
CA GLU A 86 -13.57 8.42 1.25
C GLU A 86 -14.21 9.76 1.67
N GLN A 87 -13.80 10.31 2.82
CA GLN A 87 -14.27 11.62 3.27
C GLN A 87 -13.82 12.74 2.33
N CYS A 88 -12.57 12.72 1.85
CA CYS A 88 -12.06 13.69 0.89
C CYS A 88 -12.84 13.63 -0.44
N ALA A 89 -13.06 12.42 -0.96
CA ALA A 89 -13.85 12.20 -2.17
C ALA A 89 -15.30 12.71 -1.99
N ALA A 90 -15.93 12.44 -0.84
CA ALA A 90 -17.28 12.92 -0.54
C ALA A 90 -17.36 14.46 -0.53
N VAL A 91 -16.36 15.15 0.04
CA VAL A 91 -16.30 16.63 0.03
C VAL A 91 -16.21 17.17 -1.39
N ILE A 92 -15.36 16.58 -2.23
CA ILE A 92 -15.22 16.97 -3.64
C ILE A 92 -16.55 16.78 -4.40
N LEU A 93 -17.22 15.65 -4.19
CA LEU A 93 -18.51 15.35 -4.82
C LEU A 93 -19.61 16.34 -4.39
N VAL A 94 -19.68 16.67 -3.09
CA VAL A 94 -20.66 17.65 -2.57
C VAL A 94 -20.40 19.03 -3.17
N LEU A 95 -19.14 19.48 -3.20
CA LEU A 95 -18.77 20.75 -3.79
C LEU A 95 -19.13 20.81 -5.27
N PHE A 96 -18.81 19.75 -6.03
CA PHE A 96 -19.12 19.66 -7.44
C PHE A 96 -20.64 19.68 -7.71
N ALA A 97 -21.43 18.99 -6.88
CA ALA A 97 -22.88 18.98 -7.00
C ALA A 97 -23.50 20.37 -6.79
N ILE A 98 -23.04 21.10 -5.77
CA ILE A 98 -23.49 22.49 -5.50
C ILE A 98 -23.15 23.39 -6.69
N ILE A 99 -21.91 23.34 -7.19
CA ILE A 99 -21.47 24.13 -8.35
C ILE A 99 -22.34 23.81 -9.58
N SER A 100 -22.60 22.53 -9.83
CA SER A 100 -23.43 22.09 -10.96
C SER A 100 -24.86 22.62 -10.89
N ILE A 101 -25.46 22.61 -9.70
CA ILE A 101 -26.79 23.17 -9.47
C ILE A 101 -26.78 24.69 -9.69
N LEU A 102 -25.79 25.41 -9.17
CA LEU A 102 -25.66 26.86 -9.37
C LEU A 102 -25.52 27.22 -10.86
N ILE A 103 -24.69 26.50 -11.60
CA ILE A 103 -24.54 26.69 -13.05
C ILE A 103 -25.88 26.44 -13.76
N ALA A 104 -26.60 25.38 -13.40
CA ALA A 104 -27.92 25.11 -13.97
C ALA A 104 -28.90 26.25 -13.71
N PHE A 105 -28.90 26.84 -12.51
CA PHE A 105 -29.72 28.02 -12.20
C PHE A 105 -29.30 29.26 -12.98
N VAL A 106 -27.99 29.52 -13.14
CA VAL A 106 -27.48 30.62 -13.95
C VAL A 106 -27.95 30.47 -15.40
N ILE A 107 -27.78 29.27 -15.98
CA ILE A 107 -28.22 29.01 -17.35
C ILE A 107 -29.73 29.20 -17.47
N GLN A 108 -30.54 28.63 -16.57
CA GLN A 108 -32.00 28.82 -16.60
C GLN A 108 -32.38 30.29 -16.46
N TYR A 109 -31.72 31.04 -15.57
CA TYR A 109 -31.98 32.46 -15.36
C TYR A 109 -31.62 33.31 -16.57
N PHE A 110 -30.54 33.00 -17.28
CA PHE A 110 -30.09 33.75 -18.45
C PHE A 110 -30.72 33.30 -19.78
N VAL A 111 -31.24 32.07 -19.86
CA VAL A 111 -31.79 31.49 -21.10
C VAL A 111 -33.32 31.51 -21.13
N ILE A 112 -33.99 31.29 -20.00
CA ILE A 112 -35.46 31.18 -19.93
C ILE A 112 -36.10 32.49 -19.46
N LYS A 113 -35.32 33.40 -18.86
CA LYS A 113 -35.77 34.73 -18.47
C LYS A 113 -35.04 35.82 -19.26
#